data_AF-A0ABD0T507-F1
#
_entry.id   AF-A0ABD0T507-F1
#
_cell.length_a   1.000
_cell.length_b   1.000
_cell.length_c   1.000
_cell.angle_alpha   90.00
_cell.angle_beta   90.00
_cell.angle_gamma   90.00
#
_symmetry.space_group_name_H-M   'P 1'
#
loop_
_entity.id
_entity.type
_entity.pdbx_description
1 polymer ?
#
loop_
_entity_poly.entity_id
_entity_poly.type
_entity_poly.pdbx_seq_one_letter_code
_entity_poly.pdbx_strand_id
1 'polypeptide(L)'
;MSLFDPLGLASPVTIRAKQILQEIWRRSTAWDEVLEEDLTLEWNQWTTHLQRLNQVRIPRCYPNYSRSNNIELHVFVDASEAAYAAAVYWRIEDEDGNIHTPLVLAKAKVAPLKVTSIPRLELQAAVMGSRMARAVIEEHDRKPVSRTFWTDSKTVLTWLRTGARSFKPFVAHRIAELEENTKTEEWRWVPTKLNVADDATRDVPKDFNEEHRWFVGPSFLKEDRSTWPEEKKSVPETTGEERTLNIKEKTPAASQVVPDATKFSRWERLVRTTARVLQFISLLKTKKQRTFFSRTKPNKKQDPTWGTQRVDKKTKKILEKTCWARPTGGRPSE
;
A
#
# COMPACT_ATOMS: atom_id res chain seq x y z
N MET A 1 9.97 -11.84 31.17
CA MET A 1 10.43 -10.45 30.95
C MET A 1 9.48 -9.82 29.94
N SER A 2 8.62 -8.89 30.35
CA SER A 2 7.71 -8.20 29.42
C SER A 2 8.40 -6.94 28.90
N LEU A 3 8.63 -6.83 27.60
CA LEU A 3 9.15 -5.62 26.98
C LEU A 3 7.98 -4.68 26.63
N PHE A 4 8.00 -3.47 27.20
CA PHE A 4 7.02 -2.43 26.91
C PHE A 4 7.68 -1.33 26.09
N ASP A 5 7.40 -1.29 24.78
CA ASP A 5 7.98 -0.33 23.84
C ASP A 5 6.89 0.28 22.93
N PRO A 6 6.03 1.18 23.47
CA PRO A 6 4.93 1.78 22.71
C PRO A 6 5.41 2.70 21.58
N LEU A 7 6.60 3.29 21.73
CA LEU A 7 7.21 4.21 20.76
C LEU A 7 8.11 3.49 19.74
N GLY A 8 8.33 2.19 19.90
CA GLY A 8 9.19 1.39 19.02
C GLY A 8 10.66 1.78 19.06
N LEU A 9 11.15 2.38 20.15
CA LEU A 9 12.54 2.84 20.30
C LEU A 9 13.53 1.66 20.26
N ALA A 10 13.09 0.47 20.68
CA ALA A 10 13.86 -0.76 20.61
C ALA A 10 13.55 -1.58 19.34
N SER A 11 12.97 -0.98 18.29
CA SER A 11 12.63 -1.67 17.04
C SER A 11 13.76 -2.55 16.47
N PRO A 12 15.04 -2.10 16.43
CA PRO A 12 16.17 -2.93 15.98
C PRO A 12 16.30 -4.26 16.73
N VAL A 13 15.98 -4.30 18.02
CA VAL A 13 16.05 -5.51 18.84
C VAL A 13 14.76 -6.32 18.76
N THR A 14 13.60 -5.65 18.76
CA THR A 14 12.30 -6.34 18.80
C THR A 14 11.90 -6.98 17.48
N ILE A 15 12.36 -6.44 16.36
CA ILE A 15 12.05 -7.01 15.05
C ILE A 15 12.63 -8.41 14.88
N ARG A 16 13.83 -8.66 15.44
CA ARG A 16 14.48 -9.97 15.38
C ARG A 16 13.67 -11.04 16.10
N ALA A 17 13.12 -10.72 17.27
CA ALA A 17 12.21 -11.62 17.99
C ALA A 17 10.99 -12.01 17.15
N LYS A 18 10.42 -11.03 16.43
CA LYS A 18 9.25 -11.24 15.56
C LYS A 18 9.61 -12.10 14.34
N GLN A 19 10.81 -11.95 13.80
CA GLN A 19 11.32 -12.81 12.72
C GLN A 19 11.48 -14.25 13.17
N ILE A 20 12.12 -14.48 14.33
CA ILE A 20 12.26 -15.82 14.93
C ILE A 20 10.87 -16.43 15.15
N LEU A 21 9.92 -15.67 15.70
CA LEU A 21 8.55 -16.14 15.91
C LEU A 21 7.83 -16.48 14.59
N GLN A 22 8.01 -15.66 13.55
CA GLN A 22 7.46 -15.96 12.22
C GLN A 22 8.05 -17.26 11.66
N GLU A 23 9.34 -17.52 11.90
CA GLU A 23 10.01 -18.73 11.45
C GLU A 23 9.51 -19.99 12.19
N ILE A 24 9.33 -19.91 13.50
CA ILE A 24 8.71 -20.98 14.31
C ILE A 24 7.32 -21.34 13.75
N TRP A 25 6.51 -20.32 13.43
CA TRP A 25 5.20 -20.54 12.82
C TRP A 25 5.30 -21.14 11.42
N ARG A 26 6.31 -20.76 10.63
CA ARG A 26 6.56 -21.35 9.31
C ARG A 26 6.87 -22.85 9.41
N ARG A 27 7.63 -23.25 10.44
CA ARG A 27 7.95 -24.66 10.73
C ARG A 27 6.81 -25.44 11.38
N SER A 28 5.70 -24.75 11.72
CA SER A 28 4.53 -25.36 12.37
C SER A 28 4.84 -26.06 13.69
N THR A 29 5.86 -25.59 14.41
CA THR A 29 6.28 -26.12 15.71
C THR A 29 5.18 -25.89 16.75
N ALA A 30 4.81 -26.93 17.49
CA ALA A 30 3.79 -26.83 18.53
C ALA A 30 4.33 -26.05 19.75
N TRP A 31 3.42 -25.53 20.59
CA TRP A 31 3.81 -24.71 21.74
C TRP A 31 4.59 -25.47 22.83
N ASP A 32 4.38 -26.79 22.94
CA ASP A 32 5.08 -27.73 23.84
C ASP A 32 6.35 -28.33 23.22
N GLU A 33 6.56 -28.12 21.92
CA GLU A 33 7.63 -28.77 21.17
C GLU A 33 8.95 -28.01 21.33
N VAL A 34 10.03 -28.76 21.45
CA VAL A 34 11.37 -28.19 21.57
C VAL A 34 11.76 -27.55 20.24
N LEU A 35 12.28 -26.31 20.29
CA LEU A 35 12.77 -25.61 19.12
C LEU A 35 13.99 -26.34 18.52
N GLU A 36 14.09 -26.31 17.19
CA GLU A 36 15.28 -26.76 16.48
C GLU A 36 16.53 -26.00 16.95
N GLU A 37 17.70 -26.63 16.80
CA GLU A 37 18.97 -26.13 17.37
C GLU A 37 19.33 -24.73 16.85
N ASP A 38 19.09 -24.47 15.56
CA ASP A 38 19.33 -23.18 14.92
C ASP A 38 18.46 -22.06 15.51
N LEU A 39 17.16 -22.30 15.68
CA LEU A 39 16.23 -21.35 16.28
C LEU A 39 16.53 -21.11 17.77
N THR A 40 16.93 -22.16 18.48
CA THR A 40 17.38 -22.06 19.87
C THR A 40 18.61 -21.17 19.99
N LEU A 41 19.58 -21.33 19.07
CA LEU A 41 20.78 -20.50 19.02
C LEU A 41 20.43 -19.02 18.75
N GLU A 42 19.60 -18.75 17.74
CA GLU A 42 19.15 -17.39 17.41
C GLU A 42 18.38 -16.74 18.58
N TRP A 43 17.51 -17.50 19.24
CA TRP A 43 16.76 -17.04 20.40
C TRP A 43 17.69 -16.67 21.55
N ASN A 44 18.66 -17.53 21.86
CA ASN A 44 19.63 -17.27 22.94
C ASN A 44 20.50 -16.05 22.63
N GLN A 45 20.95 -15.88 21.38
CA GLN A 45 21.65 -14.66 20.96
C GLN A 45 20.76 -13.42 21.12
N TRP A 46 19.52 -13.49 20.66
CA TRP A 46 18.56 -12.39 20.82
C TRP A 46 18.31 -12.02 22.29
N THR A 47 18.16 -13.00 23.19
CA THR A 47 17.98 -12.71 24.62
C THR A 47 19.17 -11.96 25.22
N THR A 48 20.39 -12.20 24.74
CA THR A 48 21.58 -11.43 25.15
C THR A 48 21.47 -9.96 24.72
N HIS A 49 21.00 -9.70 23.49
CA HIS A 49 20.72 -8.33 23.04
C HIS A 49 19.61 -7.65 23.84
N LEU A 50 18.55 -8.40 24.17
CA LEU A 50 17.46 -7.90 25.01
C LEU A 50 17.94 -7.50 26.40
N GLN A 51 18.84 -8.27 27.02
CA GLN A 51 19.42 -7.94 28.33
C GLN A 51 20.25 -6.65 28.29
N ARG A 52 20.98 -6.39 27.20
CA ARG A 52 21.77 -5.16 27.02
C ARG A 52 20.90 -3.90 26.96
N LEU A 53 19.65 -4.00 26.51
CA LEU A 53 18.73 -2.84 26.51
C LEU A 53 18.49 -2.26 27.91
N ASN A 54 18.69 -3.04 28.99
CA ASN A 54 18.58 -2.52 30.36
C ASN A 54 19.63 -1.45 30.69
N GLN A 55 20.72 -1.37 29.92
CA GLN A 55 21.78 -0.39 30.08
C GLN A 55 21.53 0.89 29.28
N VAL A 56 20.69 0.84 28.25
CA VAL A 56 20.38 2.00 27.41
C VAL A 56 19.53 2.99 28.19
N ARG A 57 19.91 4.28 28.17
CA ARG A 57 19.09 5.36 28.70
C ARG A 57 18.71 6.30 27.56
N ILE A 58 17.41 6.52 27.41
CA ILE A 58 16.88 7.43 26.39
C ILE A 58 16.32 8.67 27.09
N PRO A 59 16.80 9.88 26.76
CA PRO A 59 16.24 11.11 27.28
C PRO A 59 14.75 11.20 26.93
N ARG A 60 13.90 11.48 27.94
CA ARG A 60 12.45 11.63 27.72
C ARG A 60 12.09 12.94 27.02
N CYS A 61 12.92 13.97 27.19
CA CYS A 61 12.71 15.29 26.63
C CYS A 61 13.60 15.48 25.40
N TYR A 62 13.06 16.15 24.38
CA TYR A 62 13.82 16.58 23.22
C TYR A 62 14.66 17.82 23.58
N PRO A 63 15.98 17.82 23.35
CA PRO A 63 16.83 18.98 23.61
C PRO A 63 16.33 20.23 22.87
N ASN A 64 16.22 21.36 23.57
CA ASN A 64 15.83 22.67 23.02
C ASN A 64 14.49 22.71 22.26
N TYR A 65 13.66 21.67 22.36
CA TYR A 65 12.39 21.58 21.64
C TYR A 65 11.36 22.63 22.04
N SER A 66 11.42 23.24 23.23
CA SER A 66 10.48 24.30 23.62
C SER A 66 10.93 25.71 23.19
N ARG A 67 12.22 25.89 22.89
CA ARG A 67 12.81 27.22 22.63
C ARG A 67 13.15 27.45 21.17
N SER A 68 13.63 26.41 20.48
CA SER A 68 14.03 26.52 19.07
C SER A 68 12.85 26.90 18.17
N ASN A 69 13.02 27.86 17.28
CA ASN A 69 12.03 28.17 16.25
C ASN A 69 12.23 27.35 14.96
N ASN A 70 13.34 26.61 14.86
CA ASN A 70 13.69 25.82 13.70
C ASN A 70 13.65 24.31 14.05
N ILE A 71 12.44 23.76 14.00
CA ILE A 71 12.20 22.33 14.20
C ILE A 71 11.76 21.69 12.88
N GLU A 72 12.48 20.66 12.45
CA GLU A 72 12.18 19.92 11.22
C GLU A 72 11.88 18.46 11.56
N LEU A 73 11.02 17.83 10.77
CA LEU A 73 10.67 16.43 10.94
C LEU A 73 11.35 15.59 9.85
N HIS A 74 12.13 14.60 10.23
CA HIS A 74 12.78 13.68 9.30
C HIS A 74 12.30 12.26 9.51
N VAL A 75 11.94 11.59 8.41
CA VAL A 75 11.42 10.23 8.43
C VAL A 75 12.30 9.38 7.54
N PHE A 76 12.93 8.36 8.10
CA PHE A 76 13.71 7.39 7.35
C PHE A 76 12.89 6.12 7.18
N VAL A 77 12.87 5.58 5.97
CA VAL A 77 12.20 4.32 5.67
C VAL A 77 13.15 3.37 4.96
N ASP A 78 13.03 2.09 5.27
CA ASP A 78 13.79 1.03 4.63
C ASP A 78 12.98 -0.27 4.56
N ALA A 79 13.33 -1.14 3.60
CA ALA A 79 12.79 -2.48 3.52
C ALA A 79 13.82 -3.48 3.00
N SER A 80 13.87 -4.63 3.68
CA SER A 80 14.58 -5.83 3.26
C SER A 80 13.59 -6.96 2.96
N GLU A 81 14.10 -8.10 2.52
CA GLU A 81 13.30 -9.32 2.35
C GLU A 81 12.70 -9.83 3.66
N ALA A 82 13.33 -9.50 4.80
CA ALA A 82 12.94 -10.00 6.12
C ALA A 82 12.01 -9.03 6.86
N ALA A 83 12.19 -7.71 6.70
CA ALA A 83 11.42 -6.71 7.43
C ALA A 83 11.43 -5.36 6.72
N TYR A 84 10.49 -4.50 7.09
CA TYR A 84 10.49 -3.09 6.69
C TYR A 84 10.26 -2.20 7.91
N ALA A 85 10.88 -1.03 7.90
CA ALA A 85 10.95 -0.16 9.05
C ALA A 85 10.81 1.32 8.67
N ALA A 86 10.42 2.11 9.66
CA ALA A 86 10.43 3.56 9.60
C ALA A 86 10.89 4.13 10.94
N ALA A 87 11.66 5.22 10.90
CA ALA A 87 12.16 5.94 12.07
C ALA A 87 11.97 7.44 11.87
N VAL A 88 11.36 8.10 12.85
CA VAL A 88 11.00 9.52 12.82
C VAL A 88 11.85 10.27 13.83
N TYR A 89 12.47 11.35 13.39
CA TYR A 89 13.36 12.20 14.17
C TYR A 89 12.90 13.64 14.12
N TRP A 90 13.04 14.34 15.25
CA TRP A 90 13.13 15.80 15.20
C TRP A 90 14.55 16.18 14.78
N ARG A 91 14.69 17.27 14.04
CA ARG A 91 15.95 17.99 13.87
C ARG A 91 15.74 19.39 14.44
N ILE A 92 16.47 19.71 15.49
CA ILE A 92 16.27 20.90 16.32
C ILE A 92 17.60 21.66 16.34
N GLU A 93 17.58 22.88 15.84
CA GLU A 93 18.71 23.79 15.94
C GLU A 93 18.54 24.65 17.21
N ASP A 94 19.53 24.65 18.09
CA ASP A 94 19.51 25.47 19.30
C ASP A 94 19.89 26.93 19.02
N GLU A 95 19.87 27.77 20.06
CA GLU A 95 20.21 29.20 19.96
C GLU A 95 21.70 29.43 19.66
N ASP A 96 22.55 28.43 19.95
CA ASP A 96 24.00 28.44 19.73
C ASP A 96 24.39 27.85 18.35
N GLY A 97 23.42 27.37 17.57
CA GLY A 97 23.61 26.73 16.26
C GLY A 97 23.91 25.22 16.29
N ASN A 98 23.87 24.56 17.46
CA ASN A 98 24.02 23.11 17.55
C ASN A 98 22.74 22.39 17.13
N ILE A 99 22.92 21.28 16.40
CA ILE A 99 21.81 20.49 15.87
C ILE A 99 21.64 19.20 16.69
N HIS A 100 20.44 19.02 17.22
CA HIS A 100 20.01 17.81 17.91
C HIS A 100 19.01 17.03 17.06
N THR A 101 19.25 15.72 16.94
CA THR A 101 18.44 14.82 16.11
C THR A 101 17.86 13.65 16.91
N PRO A 102 17.01 13.90 17.93
CA PRO A 102 16.48 12.81 18.76
C PRO A 102 15.43 11.97 18.01
N LEU A 103 15.51 10.66 18.21
CA LEU A 103 14.46 9.73 17.79
C LEU A 103 13.14 10.01 18.54
N VAL A 104 12.06 10.13 17.79
CA VAL A 104 10.70 10.41 18.30
C VAL A 104 9.89 9.13 18.39
N LEU A 105 9.84 8.41 17.28
CA LEU A 105 8.99 7.24 17.09
C LEU A 105 9.63 6.36 16.02
N ALA A 106 9.63 5.05 16.25
CA ALA A 106 10.04 4.09 15.23
C ALA A 106 9.06 2.91 15.16
N LYS A 107 9.07 2.22 14.03
CA LYS A 107 8.24 1.03 13.83
C LYS A 107 8.90 0.11 12.82
N ALA A 108 9.02 -1.15 13.19
CA ALA A 108 9.44 -2.22 12.29
C ALA A 108 8.37 -3.31 12.21
N LYS A 109 8.22 -3.89 11.01
CA LYS A 109 7.30 -5.00 10.72
C LYS A 109 8.00 -6.06 9.92
N VAL A 110 7.74 -7.32 10.27
CA VAL A 110 8.27 -8.46 9.52
C VAL A 110 7.60 -8.49 8.14
N ALA A 111 8.36 -8.82 7.11
CA ALA A 111 7.83 -8.98 5.77
C ALA A 111 6.75 -10.09 5.77
N PRO A 112 5.67 -9.95 4.97
CA PRO A 112 4.68 -10.99 4.85
C PRO A 112 5.29 -12.29 4.31
N LEU A 113 4.88 -13.44 4.85
CA LEU A 113 5.27 -14.77 4.33
C LEU A 113 4.87 -14.97 2.87
N LYS A 114 3.82 -14.28 2.42
CA LYS A 114 3.43 -14.28 1.01
C LYS A 114 4.46 -13.45 0.22
N VAL A 115 5.11 -14.11 -0.73
CA VAL A 115 6.10 -13.51 -1.64
C VAL A 115 5.60 -12.16 -2.16
N THR A 116 6.34 -11.12 -1.78
CA THR A 116 6.11 -9.73 -2.15
C THR A 116 7.45 -9.19 -2.63
N SER A 117 7.45 -8.45 -3.74
CA SER A 117 8.70 -7.88 -4.28
C SER A 117 9.28 -6.82 -3.33
N ILE A 118 10.61 -6.70 -3.30
CA ILE A 118 11.31 -5.69 -2.49
C ILE A 118 10.76 -4.28 -2.75
N PRO A 119 10.56 -3.82 -4.00
CA PRO A 119 9.94 -2.51 -4.26
C PRO A 119 8.57 -2.29 -3.61
N ARG A 120 7.75 -3.34 -3.50
CA ARG A 120 6.45 -3.25 -2.82
C ARG A 120 6.63 -3.12 -1.31
N LEU A 121 7.63 -3.78 -0.71
CA LEU A 121 7.96 -3.64 0.71
C LEU A 121 8.53 -2.25 1.00
N GLU A 122 9.41 -1.74 0.16
CA GLU A 122 9.94 -0.36 0.25
C GLU A 122 8.79 0.66 0.19
N LEU A 123 7.82 0.47 -0.71
CA LEU A 123 6.62 1.31 -0.77
C LEU A 123 5.72 1.16 0.48
N GLN A 124 5.65 -0.03 1.09
CA GLN A 124 4.96 -0.20 2.37
C GLN A 124 5.67 0.53 3.51
N ALA A 125 7.01 0.53 3.52
CA ALA A 125 7.82 1.28 4.48
C ALA A 125 7.52 2.77 4.35
N ALA A 126 7.49 3.29 3.12
CA ALA A 126 7.10 4.67 2.81
C ALA A 126 5.71 5.04 3.35
N VAL A 127 4.70 4.20 3.09
CA VAL A 127 3.33 4.41 3.63
C VAL A 127 3.34 4.41 5.15
N MET A 128 4.05 3.47 5.79
CA MET A 128 4.16 3.42 7.24
C MET A 128 4.81 4.69 7.80
N GLY A 129 5.90 5.15 7.19
CA GLY A 129 6.58 6.39 7.56
C GLY A 129 5.68 7.63 7.44
N SER A 130 4.91 7.74 6.34
CA SER A 130 3.96 8.86 6.16
C SER A 130 2.89 8.93 7.25
N ARG A 131 2.34 7.78 7.64
CA ARG A 131 1.35 7.67 8.72
C ARG A 131 1.95 8.02 10.08
N MET A 132 3.17 7.57 10.35
CA MET A 132 3.89 7.91 11.57
C MET A 132 4.19 9.40 11.66
N ALA A 133 4.63 10.02 10.56
CA ALA A 133 4.84 11.46 10.49
C ALA A 133 3.57 12.23 10.81
N ARG A 134 2.44 11.82 10.21
CA ARG A 134 1.13 12.42 10.48
C ARG A 134 0.75 12.31 11.96
N ALA A 135 0.89 11.13 12.56
CA ALA A 135 0.60 10.92 13.98
C ALA A 135 1.51 11.80 14.87
N VAL A 136 2.81 11.88 14.59
CA VAL A 136 3.72 12.76 15.34
C VAL A 136 3.28 14.22 15.23
N ILE A 137 2.92 14.68 14.04
CA ILE A 137 2.46 16.06 13.82
C ILE A 137 1.13 16.32 14.52
N GLU A 138 0.20 15.37 14.52
CA GLU A 138 -1.11 15.52 15.16
C GLU A 138 -0.97 15.60 16.68
N GLU A 139 -0.19 14.71 17.28
CA GLU A 139 -0.07 14.54 18.74
C GLU A 139 0.90 15.52 19.40
N HIS A 140 1.83 16.12 18.66
CA HIS A 140 2.76 17.12 19.22
C HIS A 140 2.19 18.53 19.15
N ASP A 141 2.40 19.29 20.23
CA ASP A 141 1.95 20.69 20.35
C ASP A 141 2.58 21.60 19.28
N ARG A 142 3.87 21.39 18.97
CA ARG A 142 4.59 22.19 17.98
C ARG A 142 4.60 21.50 16.62
N LYS A 143 4.39 22.28 15.56
CA LYS A 143 4.40 21.79 14.18
C LYS A 143 5.77 22.04 13.55
N PRO A 144 6.29 21.08 12.75
CA PRO A 144 7.55 21.25 12.04
C PRO A 144 7.47 22.42 11.05
N VAL A 145 8.58 23.13 10.88
CA VAL A 145 8.78 24.10 9.81
C VAL A 145 8.87 23.39 8.46
N SER A 146 9.53 22.22 8.43
CA SER A 146 9.70 21.40 7.24
C SER A 146 9.64 19.91 7.55
N ARG A 147 9.32 19.10 6.54
CA ARG A 147 9.30 17.63 6.65
C ARG A 147 10.11 17.05 5.51
N THR A 148 10.90 16.02 5.80
CA THR A 148 11.66 15.29 4.79
C THR A 148 11.51 13.78 5.00
N PHE A 149 11.19 13.07 3.94
CA PHE A 149 11.12 11.61 3.90
C PHE A 149 12.33 11.07 3.14
N TRP A 150 13.08 10.18 3.77
CA TRP A 150 14.31 9.61 3.25
C TRP A 150 14.11 8.13 2.92
N THR A 151 14.48 7.75 1.71
CA THR A 151 14.53 6.36 1.26
C THR A 151 15.75 6.15 0.38
N ASP A 152 16.36 4.98 0.43
CA ASP A 152 17.40 4.58 -0.50
C ASP A 152 16.85 3.92 -1.79
N SER A 153 15.55 3.62 -1.81
CA SER A 153 14.84 3.09 -2.97
C SER A 153 14.57 4.16 -4.03
N LYS A 154 15.38 4.14 -5.09
CA LYS A 154 15.12 4.91 -6.31
C LYS A 154 13.83 4.50 -7.01
N THR A 155 13.42 3.25 -6.84
CA THR A 155 12.16 2.74 -7.39
C THR A 155 10.96 3.45 -6.78
N VAL A 156 10.92 3.57 -5.45
CA VAL A 156 9.86 4.30 -4.75
C VAL A 156 9.84 5.78 -5.15
N LEU A 157 11.01 6.42 -5.23
CA LEU A 157 11.10 7.82 -5.68
C LEU A 157 10.59 8.01 -7.12
N THR A 158 10.93 7.09 -8.01
CA THR A 158 10.45 7.11 -9.41
C THR A 158 8.94 6.91 -9.48
N TRP A 159 8.40 5.99 -8.68
CA TRP A 159 6.96 5.74 -8.59
C TRP A 159 6.19 6.97 -8.10
N LEU A 160 6.69 7.64 -7.06
CA LEU A 160 6.10 8.89 -6.54
C LEU A 160 6.11 10.01 -7.59
N ARG A 161 7.22 10.17 -8.34
CA ARG A 161 7.32 11.18 -9.42
C ARG A 161 6.41 10.88 -10.60
N THR A 162 6.19 9.61 -10.91
CA THR A 162 5.36 9.17 -12.04
C THR A 162 3.87 9.27 -11.73
N GLY A 163 3.50 9.10 -10.46
CA GLY A 163 2.13 9.20 -9.96
C GLY A 163 1.31 7.91 -10.08
N ALA A 164 0.26 7.82 -9.25
CA ALA A 164 -0.49 6.59 -9.02
C ALA A 164 -1.12 5.93 -10.27
N ARG A 165 -1.54 6.74 -11.26
CA ARG A 165 -2.33 6.25 -12.42
C ARG A 165 -1.56 5.30 -13.32
N SER A 166 -0.24 5.37 -13.30
CA SER A 166 0.66 4.60 -14.16
C SER A 166 0.91 3.18 -13.68
N PHE A 167 0.45 2.79 -12.48
CA PHE A 167 0.81 1.52 -11.85
C PHE A 167 -0.38 0.60 -11.53
N LYS A 168 -0.12 -0.70 -11.37
CA LYS A 168 -1.10 -1.71 -10.95
C LYS A 168 -1.74 -1.35 -9.60
N PRO A 169 -2.96 -1.87 -9.28
CA PRO A 169 -3.75 -1.43 -8.14
C PRO A 169 -3.01 -1.40 -6.79
N PHE A 170 -2.15 -2.39 -6.51
CA PHE A 170 -1.37 -2.39 -5.26
C PHE A 170 -0.51 -1.13 -5.16
N VAL A 171 0.37 -0.89 -6.12
CA VAL A 171 1.28 0.26 -6.13
C VAL A 171 0.49 1.57 -6.23
N ALA A 172 -0.49 1.64 -7.13
CA ALA A 172 -1.32 2.83 -7.33
C ALA A 172 -2.03 3.30 -6.05
N HIS A 173 -2.66 2.39 -5.30
CA HIS A 173 -3.41 2.77 -4.10
C HIS A 173 -2.49 3.28 -2.98
N ARG A 174 -1.25 2.77 -2.90
CA ARG A 174 -0.29 3.24 -1.89
C ARG A 174 0.35 4.56 -2.29
N ILE A 175 0.63 4.75 -3.58
CA ILE A 175 1.09 6.05 -4.09
C ILE A 175 0.00 7.11 -3.84
N ALA A 176 -1.27 6.81 -4.13
CA ALA A 176 -2.37 7.74 -3.86
C ALA A 176 -2.45 8.14 -2.38
N GLU A 177 -2.31 7.17 -1.46
CA GLU A 177 -2.24 7.47 -0.03
C GLU A 177 -1.02 8.33 0.34
N LEU A 178 0.13 8.10 -0.29
CA LEU A 178 1.32 8.93 -0.07
C LEU A 178 1.13 10.35 -0.59
N GLU A 179 0.51 10.51 -1.77
CA GLU A 179 0.17 11.80 -2.37
C GLU A 179 -0.86 12.58 -1.53
N GLU A 180 -1.71 11.90 -0.76
CA GLU A 180 -2.65 12.55 0.19
C GLU A 180 -1.96 13.07 1.45
N ASN A 181 -0.88 12.42 1.90
CA ASN A 181 -0.20 12.74 3.17
C ASN A 181 1.09 13.56 3.01
N THR A 182 1.71 13.50 1.83
CA THR A 182 3.06 14.02 1.55
C THR A 182 3.10 14.66 0.17
N LYS A 183 4.12 15.49 -0.07
CA LYS A 183 4.41 16.05 -1.40
C LYS A 183 5.65 15.39 -1.99
N THR A 184 5.71 15.29 -3.31
CA THR A 184 6.85 14.68 -4.03
C THR A 184 8.18 15.35 -3.69
N GLU A 185 8.18 16.66 -3.40
CA GLU A 185 9.39 17.42 -3.06
C GLU A 185 9.90 17.17 -1.63
N GLU A 186 9.06 16.60 -0.76
CA GLU A 186 9.45 16.19 0.59
C GLU A 186 10.26 14.88 0.58
N TRP A 187 10.25 14.12 -0.52
CA TRP A 187 10.97 12.85 -0.64
C TRP A 187 12.39 13.04 -1.18
N ARG A 188 13.37 12.55 -0.44
CA ARG A 188 14.79 12.60 -0.79
C ARG A 188 15.42 11.22 -0.78
N TRP A 189 16.39 11.05 -1.66
CA TRP A 189 17.25 9.87 -1.67
C TRP A 189 18.30 9.95 -0.57
N VAL A 190 18.58 8.83 0.10
CA VAL A 190 19.71 8.66 1.02
C VAL A 190 20.49 7.40 0.63
N PRO A 191 21.83 7.39 0.70
CA PRO A 191 22.59 6.16 0.54
C PRO A 191 22.22 5.14 1.61
N THR A 192 22.10 3.85 1.27
CA THR A 192 21.80 2.75 2.20
C THR A 192 22.66 2.79 3.48
N LYS A 193 23.97 3.05 3.34
CA LYS A 193 24.89 3.16 4.50
C LYS A 193 24.54 4.30 5.47
N LEU A 194 23.88 5.35 4.99
CA LEU A 194 23.45 6.51 5.79
C LEU A 194 21.96 6.42 6.19
N ASN A 195 21.23 5.41 5.71
CA ASN A 195 19.83 5.19 6.07
C ASN A 195 19.74 4.52 7.45
N VAL A 196 19.25 5.22 8.46
CA VAL A 196 19.11 4.66 9.83
C VAL A 196 18.00 3.61 9.93
N ALA A 197 17.05 3.57 9.00
CA ALA A 197 16.01 2.55 9.02
C ALA A 197 16.55 1.14 8.75
N ASP A 198 17.71 1.00 8.09
CA ASP A 198 18.42 -0.27 7.91
C ASP A 198 18.74 -0.98 9.23
N ASP A 199 18.99 -0.22 10.30
CA ASP A 199 19.28 -0.78 11.63
C ASP A 199 18.09 -1.58 12.18
N ALA A 200 16.88 -1.37 11.63
CA ALA A 200 15.65 -2.07 12.02
C ALA A 200 15.10 -3.02 10.95
N THR A 201 15.81 -3.23 9.84
CA THR A 201 15.46 -4.21 8.79
C THR A 201 16.50 -5.34 8.66
N ARG A 202 17.64 -5.20 9.35
CA ARG A 202 18.77 -6.14 9.39
C ARG A 202 18.94 -6.77 10.78
N ASP A 203 20.08 -7.42 10.99
CA ASP A 203 20.47 -7.97 12.29
C ASP A 203 20.65 -6.90 13.36
N VAL A 204 20.49 -7.30 14.62
CA VAL A 204 20.64 -6.41 15.77
C VAL A 204 22.06 -5.82 15.79
N PRO A 205 22.23 -4.49 15.84
CA PRO A 205 23.55 -3.88 15.94
C PRO A 205 24.30 -4.37 17.19
N LYS A 206 25.60 -4.68 17.04
CA LYS A 206 26.43 -5.19 18.14
C LYS A 206 26.56 -4.18 19.29
N ASP A 207 26.74 -2.91 18.93
CA ASP A 207 26.95 -1.79 19.85
C ASP A 207 25.71 -0.89 19.92
N PHE A 208 24.57 -1.49 20.25
CA PHE A 208 23.29 -0.79 20.38
C PHE A 208 23.19 -0.07 21.74
N ASN A 209 23.95 1.01 21.89
CA ASN A 209 23.98 1.88 23.07
C ASN A 209 23.27 3.23 22.82
N GLU A 210 23.24 4.10 23.82
CA GLU A 210 22.57 5.41 23.76
C GLU A 210 23.17 6.41 22.75
N GLU A 211 24.43 6.21 22.36
CA GLU A 211 25.12 7.03 21.35
C GLU A 211 24.92 6.50 19.93
N HIS A 212 24.29 5.34 19.78
CA HIS A 212 24.05 4.73 18.48
C HIS A 212 23.23 5.65 17.57
N ARG A 213 23.59 5.70 16.27
CA ARG A 213 22.92 6.48 15.21
C ARG A 213 21.39 6.33 15.15
N TRP A 214 20.88 5.23 15.68
CA TRP A 214 19.44 4.97 15.81
C TRP A 214 18.74 5.92 16.79
N PHE A 215 19.39 6.32 17.87
CA PHE A 215 18.81 7.25 18.85
C PHE A 215 19.13 8.70 18.54
N VAL A 216 20.34 8.96 18.02
CA VAL A 216 20.86 10.31 17.77
C VAL A 216 20.76 10.75 16.31
N GLY A 217 20.18 9.93 15.43
CA GLY A 217 20.07 10.20 13.99
C GLY A 217 21.40 10.03 13.23
N PRO A 218 21.36 10.03 11.89
CA PRO A 218 22.56 9.96 11.08
C PRO A 218 23.35 11.27 11.15
N SER A 219 24.68 11.17 11.09
CA SER A 219 25.60 12.30 11.25
C SER A 219 25.32 13.44 10.27
N PHE A 220 25.01 13.15 9.01
CA PHE A 220 24.78 14.17 7.99
C PHE A 220 23.60 15.11 8.30
N LEU A 221 22.63 14.69 9.13
CA LEU A 221 21.54 15.60 9.53
C LEU A 221 22.00 16.70 10.48
N LYS A 222 23.15 16.50 11.16
CA LYS A 222 23.78 17.52 12.01
C LYS A 222 24.61 18.51 11.20
N GLU A 223 24.84 18.22 9.92
CA GLU A 223 25.56 19.09 9.01
C GLU A 223 24.60 20.03 8.26
N ASP A 224 25.17 21.02 7.58
CA ASP A 224 24.41 21.93 6.73
C ASP A 224 23.69 21.19 5.59
N ARG A 225 22.50 21.68 5.23
CA ARG A 225 21.64 21.07 4.22
C ARG A 225 22.29 20.93 2.83
N SER A 226 23.26 21.78 2.51
CA SER A 226 24.05 21.70 1.26
C SER A 226 24.94 20.45 1.18
N THR A 227 25.28 19.84 2.31
CA THR A 227 26.11 18.64 2.39
C THR A 227 25.31 17.34 2.37
N TRP A 228 23.99 17.44 2.44
CA TRP A 228 23.12 16.28 2.51
C TRP A 228 23.16 15.47 1.21
N PRO A 229 22.89 14.16 1.27
CA PRO A 229 22.95 13.33 0.09
C PRO A 229 22.01 13.80 -1.03
N GLU A 230 22.53 13.70 -2.25
CA GLU A 230 21.80 14.00 -3.47
C GLU A 230 21.67 12.76 -4.34
N GLU A 231 20.51 12.64 -4.99
CA GLU A 231 20.26 11.56 -5.91
C GLU A 231 21.04 11.79 -7.22
N LYS A 232 21.91 10.84 -7.56
CA LYS A 232 22.48 10.79 -8.91
C LYS A 232 21.39 10.38 -9.89
N LYS A 233 21.14 11.23 -10.90
CA LYS A 233 20.21 10.94 -12.01
C LYS A 233 20.52 9.57 -12.59
N SER A 234 19.56 8.67 -12.53
CA SER A 234 19.62 7.35 -13.18
C SER A 234 18.40 7.17 -14.08
N VAL A 235 18.54 6.32 -15.09
CA VAL A 235 17.45 5.96 -15.99
C VAL A 235 16.43 5.12 -15.20
N PRO A 236 15.12 5.41 -15.29
CA PRO A 236 14.10 4.57 -14.67
C PRO A 236 14.17 3.15 -15.23
N GLU A 237 14.35 2.16 -14.35
CA GLU A 237 14.21 0.75 -14.73
C GLU A 237 12.75 0.33 -14.69
N THR A 238 12.36 -0.57 -15.59
CA THR A 238 10.98 -1.07 -15.64
C THR A 238 10.78 -2.12 -14.56
N THR A 239 9.79 -1.94 -13.70
CA THR A 239 9.58 -2.78 -12.52
C THR A 239 8.56 -3.90 -12.75
N GLY A 240 7.84 -3.85 -13.88
CA GLY A 240 6.72 -4.73 -14.17
C GLY A 240 5.45 -4.37 -13.39
N GLU A 241 5.47 -3.28 -12.61
CA GLU A 241 4.29 -2.74 -11.92
C GLU A 241 3.56 -1.69 -12.75
N GLU A 242 4.16 -1.24 -13.85
CA GLU A 242 3.58 -0.29 -14.78
C GLU A 242 2.35 -0.90 -15.46
N ARG A 243 1.29 -0.09 -15.63
CA ARG A 243 0.10 -0.51 -16.37
C ARG A 243 0.46 -0.59 -17.85
N THR A 244 0.28 -1.77 -18.44
CA THR A 244 0.30 -1.92 -19.88
C THR A 244 -1.00 -1.37 -20.46
N LEU A 245 -0.90 -0.29 -21.25
CA LEU A 245 -2.01 0.17 -22.07
C LEU A 245 -2.07 -0.73 -23.31
N ASN A 246 -3.01 -1.68 -23.32
CA ASN A 246 -3.33 -2.43 -24.53
C ASN A 246 -4.06 -1.48 -25.50
N ILE A 247 -3.30 -0.85 -26.39
CA ILE A 247 -3.86 -0.08 -27.49
C ILE A 247 -4.51 -1.10 -28.44
N LYS A 248 -5.84 -1.23 -28.36
CA LYS A 248 -6.59 -1.84 -29.46
C LYS A 248 -6.61 -0.84 -30.58
N GLU A 249 -5.63 -0.96 -31.47
CA GLU A 249 -5.73 -0.32 -32.77
C GLU A 249 -7.03 -0.82 -33.40
N LYS A 250 -7.98 0.09 -33.64
CA LYS A 250 -9.10 -0.21 -34.53
C LYS A 250 -8.45 -0.47 -35.87
N THR A 251 -8.24 -1.73 -36.20
CA THR A 251 -8.02 -2.13 -37.58
C THR A 251 -9.06 -1.37 -38.38
N PRO A 252 -8.68 -0.55 -39.38
CA PRO A 252 -9.67 0.16 -40.18
C PRO A 252 -10.68 -0.89 -40.61
N ALA A 253 -11.95 -0.69 -40.25
CA ALA A 253 -13.01 -1.64 -40.54
C ALA A 253 -12.83 -2.04 -41.98
N ALA A 254 -12.46 -3.30 -42.24
CA ALA A 254 -11.95 -3.78 -43.52
C ALA A 254 -12.66 -3.03 -44.65
N SER A 255 -11.97 -2.08 -45.28
CA SER A 255 -12.62 -1.25 -46.28
C SER A 255 -13.01 -2.21 -47.40
N GLN A 256 -14.31 -2.35 -47.56
CA GLN A 256 -15.01 -3.16 -48.57
C GLN A 256 -14.93 -4.68 -48.37
N VAL A 257 -15.96 -5.24 -47.72
CA VAL A 257 -16.43 -6.61 -47.98
C VAL A 257 -17.29 -6.64 -49.25
N VAL A 258 -16.84 -5.93 -50.30
CA VAL A 258 -17.50 -5.88 -51.61
C VAL A 258 -16.51 -6.49 -52.61
N PRO A 259 -16.94 -7.44 -53.46
CA PRO A 259 -16.08 -8.00 -54.49
C PRO A 259 -15.51 -6.90 -55.41
N ASP A 260 -14.21 -6.99 -55.71
CA ASP A 260 -13.54 -6.11 -56.65
C ASP A 260 -14.21 -6.15 -58.04
N ALA A 261 -14.75 -5.02 -58.49
CA ALA A 261 -15.51 -4.91 -59.71
C ALA A 261 -14.68 -5.23 -60.97
N THR A 262 -13.37 -5.01 -60.92
CA THR A 262 -12.46 -5.22 -62.06
C THR A 262 -12.30 -6.70 -62.44
N LYS A 263 -12.68 -7.63 -61.55
CA LYS A 263 -12.60 -9.08 -61.76
C LYS A 263 -13.80 -9.68 -62.47
N PHE A 264 -14.77 -8.86 -62.90
CA PHE A 264 -16.01 -9.32 -63.52
C PHE A 264 -16.18 -8.73 -64.93
N SER A 265 -16.27 -9.61 -65.93
CA SER A 265 -16.51 -9.23 -67.33
C SER A 265 -17.98 -8.98 -67.67
N ARG A 266 -18.91 -9.21 -66.73
CA ARG A 266 -20.35 -9.00 -66.91
C ARG A 266 -20.97 -8.39 -65.65
N TRP A 267 -21.72 -7.30 -65.82
CA TRP A 267 -22.39 -6.57 -64.74
C TRP A 267 -23.28 -7.46 -63.86
N GLU A 268 -24.11 -8.30 -64.48
CA GLU A 268 -25.03 -9.19 -63.74
C GLU A 268 -24.29 -10.17 -62.81
N ARG A 269 -23.08 -10.60 -63.21
CA ARG A 269 -22.26 -11.52 -62.41
C ARG A 269 -21.68 -10.82 -61.19
N LEU A 270 -21.27 -9.56 -61.33
CA LEU A 270 -20.83 -8.72 -60.20
C LEU A 270 -21.98 -8.50 -59.21
N VAL A 271 -23.17 -8.14 -59.70
CA VAL A 271 -24.36 -7.89 -58.85
C VAL A 271 -24.74 -9.15 -58.07
N ARG A 272 -24.85 -10.31 -58.74
CA ARG A 272 -25.21 -11.58 -58.08
C ARG A 272 -24.17 -12.01 -57.05
N THR A 273 -22.88 -11.86 -57.36
CA THR A 273 -21.79 -12.24 -56.44
C THR A 273 -21.78 -11.33 -55.21
N THR A 274 -21.94 -10.02 -55.41
CA THR A 274 -22.03 -9.05 -54.32
C THR A 274 -23.25 -9.33 -53.44
N ALA A 275 -24.42 -9.61 -54.03
CA ALA A 275 -25.62 -9.97 -53.30
C ALA A 275 -25.44 -11.25 -52.45
N ARG A 276 -24.77 -12.28 -52.99
CA ARG A 276 -24.45 -13.53 -52.27
C ARG A 276 -23.50 -13.28 -51.10
N VAL A 277 -22.47 -12.45 -51.29
CA VAL A 277 -21.53 -12.07 -50.21
C VAL A 277 -22.26 -11.31 -49.11
N LEU A 278 -23.09 -10.32 -49.46
CA LEU A 278 -23.91 -9.57 -48.49
C LEU A 278 -24.92 -10.46 -47.77
N GLN A 279 -25.56 -11.40 -48.47
CA GLN A 279 -26.47 -12.38 -47.88
C GLN A 279 -25.74 -13.30 -46.89
N PHE A 280 -24.54 -13.77 -47.23
CA PHE A 280 -23.72 -14.59 -46.36
C PHE A 280 -23.29 -13.83 -45.08
N ILE A 281 -22.86 -12.58 -45.23
CA ILE A 281 -22.53 -11.71 -44.08
C ILE A 281 -23.76 -11.50 -43.19
N SER A 282 -24.94 -11.29 -43.80
CA SER A 282 -26.20 -11.16 -43.07
C SER A 282 -26.47 -12.41 -42.24
N LEU A 283 -26.40 -13.61 -42.84
CA LEU A 283 -26.59 -14.88 -42.14
C LEU A 283 -25.61 -15.08 -40.96
N LEU A 284 -24.34 -14.68 -41.12
CA LEU A 284 -23.34 -14.74 -40.05
C LEU A 284 -23.63 -13.75 -38.92
N LYS A 285 -24.12 -12.54 -39.24
CA LYS A 285 -24.52 -11.54 -38.24
C LYS A 285 -25.75 -11.98 -37.46
N THR A 286 -26.74 -12.60 -38.11
CA THR A 286 -27.96 -13.10 -37.45
C THR A 286 -27.67 -14.24 -36.47
N LYS A 287 -26.68 -15.10 -36.74
CA LYS A 287 -26.22 -16.14 -35.78
C LYS A 287 -25.58 -15.56 -34.51
N LYS A 288 -24.98 -14.36 -34.58
CA LYS A 288 -24.33 -13.70 -33.43
C LYS A 288 -25.32 -13.14 -32.40
N GLN A 289 -26.60 -12.98 -32.74
CA GLN A 289 -27.65 -12.49 -31.81
C GLN A 289 -28.31 -13.58 -30.96
N ARG A 290 -27.93 -14.86 -31.08
CA ARG A 290 -28.25 -15.85 -30.04
C ARG A 290 -27.22 -15.76 -28.93
N THR A 291 -27.34 -14.73 -28.09
CA THR A 291 -26.75 -14.75 -26.76
C THR A 291 -27.44 -15.84 -25.95
N PHE A 292 -26.80 -17.00 -25.82
CA PHE A 292 -27.11 -17.89 -24.71
C PHE A 292 -26.70 -17.17 -23.43
N PHE A 293 -27.64 -16.47 -22.80
CA PHE A 293 -27.57 -16.27 -21.36
C PHE A 293 -27.76 -17.64 -20.73
N SER A 294 -26.66 -18.36 -20.52
CA SER A 294 -26.66 -19.41 -19.52
C SER A 294 -26.89 -18.71 -18.19
N ARG A 295 -28.10 -18.84 -17.65
CA ARG A 295 -28.36 -18.45 -16.26
C ARG A 295 -27.39 -19.26 -15.41
N THR A 296 -26.54 -18.59 -14.66
CA THR A 296 -25.79 -19.21 -13.58
C THR A 296 -26.79 -19.91 -12.65
N LYS A 297 -26.49 -21.15 -12.25
CA LYS A 297 -27.32 -21.88 -11.29
C LYS A 297 -27.42 -21.05 -10.00
N PRO A 298 -28.63 -20.86 -9.44
CA PRO A 298 -28.79 -20.09 -8.20
C PRO A 298 -28.02 -20.75 -7.06
N ASN A 299 -27.14 -19.98 -6.41
CA ASN A 299 -26.37 -20.43 -5.25
C ASN A 299 -27.20 -20.24 -3.96
N LYS A 300 -28.15 -21.15 -3.73
CA LYS A 300 -29.02 -21.12 -2.53
C LYS A 300 -28.27 -21.20 -1.19
N LYS A 301 -26.99 -21.62 -1.18
CA LYS A 301 -26.18 -21.72 0.04
C LYS A 301 -25.68 -20.37 0.55
N GLN A 302 -25.44 -19.39 -0.34
CA GLN A 302 -24.92 -18.07 0.04
C GLN A 302 -26.00 -17.00 0.11
N ASP A 303 -27.12 -17.17 -0.59
CA ASP A 303 -28.24 -16.24 -0.54
C ASP A 303 -29.58 -17.00 -0.57
N PRO A 304 -30.12 -17.38 0.60
CA PRO A 304 -31.43 -18.03 0.68
C PRO A 304 -32.60 -17.08 0.36
N THR A 305 -32.35 -15.77 0.22
CA THR A 305 -33.40 -14.75 -0.03
C THR A 305 -33.54 -14.39 -1.51
N TRP A 306 -32.73 -14.98 -2.38
CA TRP A 306 -32.74 -14.74 -3.83
C TRP A 306 -34.04 -15.27 -4.47
N GLY A 307 -35.07 -14.42 -4.52
CA GLY A 307 -36.35 -14.67 -5.19
C GLY A 307 -37.61 -14.47 -4.34
N THR A 308 -37.50 -14.42 -3.01
CA THR A 308 -38.65 -14.29 -2.10
C THR A 308 -39.23 -12.86 -2.04
N GLN A 309 -38.47 -11.83 -2.40
CA GLN A 309 -38.94 -10.44 -2.39
C GLN A 309 -39.94 -10.07 -3.50
N ARG A 310 -40.26 -10.98 -4.42
CA ARG A 310 -41.15 -10.67 -5.57
C ARG A 310 -42.64 -10.89 -5.31
N VAL A 311 -43.02 -11.55 -4.22
CA VAL A 311 -44.42 -11.92 -3.97
C VAL A 311 -45.22 -10.79 -3.31
N ASP A 312 -44.59 -9.88 -2.55
CA ASP A 312 -45.34 -8.92 -1.72
C ASP A 312 -45.79 -7.61 -2.41
N LYS A 313 -45.24 -7.25 -3.57
CA LYS A 313 -45.64 -6.00 -4.24
C LYS A 313 -47.00 -6.08 -4.94
N LYS A 314 -47.52 -7.27 -5.22
CA LYS A 314 -48.84 -7.44 -5.86
C LYS A 314 -49.98 -7.48 -4.84
N THR A 315 -49.71 -8.00 -3.64
CA THR A 315 -50.70 -8.15 -2.55
C THR A 315 -50.96 -6.82 -1.82
N LYS A 316 -49.94 -5.98 -1.63
CA LYS A 316 -50.11 -4.65 -1.00
C LYS A 316 -50.99 -3.69 -1.80
N LYS A 317 -51.00 -3.79 -3.13
CA LYS A 317 -51.78 -2.89 -4.01
C LYS A 317 -53.28 -3.22 -4.08
N ILE A 318 -53.69 -4.39 -3.58
CA ILE A 318 -55.09 -4.85 -3.60
C ILE A 318 -55.81 -4.51 -2.28
N LEU A 319 -55.08 -4.44 -1.15
CA LEU A 319 -55.65 -4.15 0.17
C LEU A 319 -55.92 -2.66 0.44
N GLU A 320 -55.28 -1.73 -0.28
CA GLU A 320 -55.51 -0.28 -0.12
C GLU A 320 -56.73 0.26 -0.91
N LYS A 321 -57.38 -0.56 -1.76
CA LYS A 321 -58.52 -0.13 -2.59
C LYS A 321 -59.91 -0.50 -2.07
N THR A 322 -60.02 -1.21 -0.94
CA THR A 322 -61.30 -1.73 -0.42
C THR A 322 -61.81 -1.03 0.85
N CYS A 323 -61.16 0.01 1.35
CA CYS A 323 -61.57 0.71 2.59
C CYS A 323 -62.51 1.93 2.41
N TRP A 324 -63.27 2.04 1.31
CA TRP A 324 -64.27 3.12 1.12
C TRP A 324 -65.68 2.61 0.83
N ALA A 325 -66.19 1.69 1.66
CA ALA A 325 -67.62 1.40 1.74
C ALA A 325 -68.11 1.68 3.17
N ARG A 326 -68.85 2.78 3.36
CA ARG A 326 -69.56 3.08 4.61
C ARG A 326 -70.74 2.12 4.79
N PRO A 327 -71.11 1.74 6.03
CA PRO A 327 -72.19 0.78 6.29
C PRO A 327 -73.57 1.45 6.20
N THR A 328 -74.51 0.76 5.55
CA THR A 328 -75.95 1.03 5.60
C THR A 328 -76.62 0.16 6.66
N GLY A 329 -77.64 0.72 7.33
CA GLY A 329 -78.55 0.06 8.27
C GLY A 329 -78.12 0.24 9.72
N GLY A 330 -78.94 0.66 10.67
CA GLY A 330 -80.40 0.76 10.77
C GLY A 330 -80.69 0.63 12.26
N ARG A 331 -81.30 1.64 12.89
CA ARG A 331 -81.70 1.58 14.31
C ARG A 331 -83.06 0.89 14.44
N PRO A 332 -83.25 0.01 15.44
CA PRO A 332 -84.56 -0.49 15.81
C PRO A 332 -85.31 0.53 16.68
N SER A 333 -86.62 0.36 16.67
CA SER A 333 -87.66 1.06 17.44
C SER A 333 -87.41 1.08 18.95
N GLU A 334 -87.50 2.27 19.54
CA GLU A 334 -88.46 2.67 20.59
C GLU A 334 -88.60 4.20 20.59
#